data_AF-A0A946JF53-F1
#
_entry.id   AF-A0A946JF53-F1
#
_cell.length_a   1.000
_cell.length_b   1.000
_cell.length_c   1.000
_cell.angle_alpha   90.00
_cell.angle_beta   90.00
_cell.angle_gamma   90.00
#
_symmetry.space_group_name_H-M   'P 1'
#
loop_
_entity.id
_entity.type
_entity.pdbx_description
1 polymer ?
#
loop_
_entity_poly.entity_id
_entity_poly.type
_entity_poly.pdbx_seq_one_letter_code
_entity_poly.pdbx_strand_id
1 'polypeptide(L)'
;MKIYKLFNVKNITIFLSVAAAYFLYLLSFSSFELLQIVKFNEALKKGDAPEYFVQGYEARFATAYQIAKKGHFKEATILFNNLAKEGTDDQKSAVYYNIGNIYFKRSLILNGSSNSPTVKDEAEYLMQQAKKAYEQSLTLNNQHWDVKHNLDRLLTMLPKDPAPGIGDSDSPGLIMGNIPVGLP
;
A
#
# COMPACT_ATOMS: atom_id res chain seq x y z
N MET A 1 -27.32 29.89 -41.82
CA MET A 1 -28.06 28.60 -41.96
C MET A 1 -29.17 28.58 -40.92
N LYS A 2 -30.44 28.38 -41.30
CA LYS A 2 -31.57 28.53 -40.37
C LYS A 2 -31.67 27.32 -39.44
N ILE A 3 -31.51 27.54 -38.13
CA ILE A 3 -31.37 26.53 -37.06
C ILE A 3 -32.51 25.50 -37.07
N TYR A 4 -33.74 25.90 -37.42
CA TYR A 4 -34.89 24.99 -37.47
C TYR A 4 -34.79 23.89 -38.54
N LYS A 5 -33.95 24.05 -39.58
CA LYS A 5 -33.69 22.95 -40.56
C LYS A 5 -32.90 21.79 -39.95
N LEU A 6 -32.20 22.01 -38.83
CA LEU A 6 -31.53 20.94 -38.07
C LEU A 6 -32.55 20.09 -37.29
N PHE A 7 -33.68 20.67 -36.88
CA PHE A 7 -34.76 20.02 -36.12
C PHE A 7 -35.84 19.38 -37.01
N ASN A 8 -35.44 18.69 -38.08
CA ASN A 8 -36.35 17.81 -38.81
C ASN A 8 -36.27 16.40 -38.19
N VAL A 9 -37.42 15.71 -38.11
CA VAL A 9 -37.57 14.31 -37.66
C VAL A 9 -36.43 13.43 -38.17
N LYS A 10 -36.08 13.47 -39.47
CA LYS A 10 -34.98 12.66 -40.03
C LYS A 10 -33.64 12.88 -39.33
N ASN A 11 -33.27 14.15 -39.11
CA ASN A 11 -31.99 14.49 -38.48
C ASN A 11 -31.99 14.14 -37.00
N ILE A 12 -33.13 14.33 -36.32
CA ILE A 12 -33.31 13.94 -34.92
C ILE A 12 -33.21 12.41 -34.78
N THR A 13 -33.85 11.63 -35.66
CA THR A 13 -33.76 10.17 -35.64
C THR A 13 -32.33 9.69 -35.86
N ILE A 14 -31.59 10.25 -36.84
CA ILE A 14 -30.19 9.90 -37.07
C ILE A 14 -29.34 10.20 -35.82
N PHE A 15 -29.50 11.39 -35.25
CA PHE A 15 -28.77 11.79 -34.04
C PHE A 15 -29.06 10.84 -32.87
N LEU A 16 -30.34 10.52 -32.62
CA LEU A 16 -30.73 9.61 -31.55
C LEU A 16 -30.21 8.19 -31.78
N SER A 17 -30.21 7.68 -33.01
CA SER A 17 -29.64 6.38 -33.34
C SER A 17 -28.13 6.34 -33.09
N VAL A 18 -27.40 7.39 -33.46
CA VAL A 18 -25.95 7.50 -33.18
C VAL A 18 -25.69 7.57 -31.68
N ALA A 19 -26.46 8.38 -30.95
CA ALA A 19 -26.35 8.47 -29.50
C ALA A 19 -26.64 7.11 -28.83
N ALA A 20 -27.67 6.40 -29.28
CA ALA A 20 -28.00 5.06 -28.77
C ALA A 20 -26.88 4.05 -29.03
N ALA A 21 -26.30 4.05 -30.23
CA ALA A 21 -25.16 3.20 -30.56
C ALA A 21 -23.93 3.52 -29.68
N TYR A 22 -23.67 4.81 -29.43
CA TYR A 22 -22.60 5.23 -28.55
C TYR A 22 -22.83 4.78 -27.09
N PHE A 23 -24.05 4.90 -26.57
CA PHE A 23 -24.38 4.40 -25.24
C PHE A 23 -24.28 2.87 -25.14
N LEU A 24 -24.69 2.14 -26.18
CA LEU A 24 -24.51 0.68 -26.23
C LEU A 24 -23.03 0.28 -26.21
N TYR A 25 -22.18 1.04 -26.92
CA TYR A 25 -20.74 0.85 -26.88
C TYR A 25 -20.18 1.08 -25.47
N LEU A 26 -20.53 2.20 -24.82
CA LEU A 26 -20.10 2.49 -23.45
C LEU A 26 -20.56 1.41 -22.47
N LEU A 27 -21.83 0.98 -22.56
CA LEU A 27 -22.37 -0.08 -21.71
C LEU A 27 -21.60 -1.39 -21.87
N SER A 28 -21.30 -1.77 -23.11
CA SER A 28 -20.57 -3.00 -23.42
C SER A 28 -19.13 -2.93 -22.88
N PHE A 29 -18.46 -1.79 -23.07
CA PHE A 29 -17.12 -1.55 -22.56
C PHE A 29 -17.07 -1.61 -21.03
N SER A 30 -17.95 -0.86 -20.34
CA SER A 30 -18.02 -0.88 -18.88
C SER A 30 -18.38 -2.26 -18.31
N SER A 31 -19.24 -3.02 -19.00
CA SER A 31 -19.58 -4.38 -18.58
C SER A 31 -18.37 -5.32 -18.66
N PHE A 32 -17.54 -5.19 -19.71
CA PHE A 32 -16.33 -5.97 -19.86
C PHE A 32 -15.28 -5.61 -18.80
N GLU A 33 -15.10 -4.32 -18.52
CA GLU A 33 -14.20 -3.85 -17.46
C GLU A 33 -14.65 -4.33 -16.07
N LEU A 34 -15.95 -4.30 -15.78
CA LEU A 34 -16.51 -4.81 -14.53
C LEU A 34 -16.18 -6.29 -14.32
N LEU A 35 -16.26 -7.12 -15.37
CA LEU A 35 -15.87 -8.54 -15.28
C LEU A 35 -14.37 -8.71 -14.94
N GLN A 36 -13.49 -7.87 -15.48
CA GLN A 36 -12.08 -7.90 -15.14
C GLN A 36 -11.84 -7.50 -13.68
N ILE A 37 -12.54 -6.46 -13.19
CA ILE A 37 -12.45 -6.01 -11.80
C ILE A 37 -12.95 -7.09 -10.84
N VAL A 38 -14.04 -7.80 -11.19
CA VAL A 38 -14.53 -8.92 -10.37
C VAL A 38 -13.48 -10.03 -10.27
N LYS A 39 -12.91 -10.45 -11.41
CA LYS A 39 -11.85 -11.47 -11.42
C LYS A 39 -10.60 -11.02 -10.66
N PHE A 40 -10.21 -9.76 -10.81
CA PHE A 40 -9.12 -9.15 -10.07
C PHE A 40 -9.36 -9.25 -8.55
N ASN A 41 -10.52 -8.80 -8.08
CA ASN A 41 -10.89 -8.84 -6.67
C ASN A 41 -10.99 -10.27 -6.12
N GLU A 42 -11.46 -11.23 -6.93
CA GLU A 42 -11.49 -12.64 -6.55
C GLU A 42 -10.08 -13.21 -6.38
N ALA A 43 -9.14 -12.91 -7.28
CA ALA A 43 -7.75 -13.33 -7.16
C ALA A 43 -7.12 -12.76 -5.88
N LEU A 44 -7.33 -11.47 -5.59
CA LEU A 44 -6.82 -10.84 -4.38
C LEU A 44 -7.36 -11.47 -3.09
N LYS A 45 -8.65 -11.84 -3.07
CA LYS A 45 -9.28 -12.53 -1.92
C LYS A 45 -8.67 -13.91 -1.68
N LYS A 46 -8.33 -14.63 -2.75
CA LYS A 46 -7.65 -15.94 -2.67
C LYS A 46 -6.16 -15.82 -2.29
N GLY A 47 -5.58 -14.64 -2.48
CA GLY A 47 -4.14 -14.40 -2.31
C GLY A 47 -3.31 -14.80 -3.53
N ASP A 48 -3.98 -14.98 -4.67
CA ASP A 48 -3.36 -15.25 -5.96
C ASP A 48 -2.83 -13.96 -6.60
N ALA A 49 -1.88 -14.10 -7.51
CA ALA A 49 -1.43 -12.97 -8.32
C ALA A 49 -2.56 -12.54 -9.28
N PRO A 50 -2.85 -11.24 -9.40
CA PRO A 50 -3.89 -10.78 -10.30
C PRO A 50 -3.46 -10.99 -11.77
N GLU A 51 -4.40 -11.43 -12.61
CA GLU A 51 -4.17 -11.58 -14.07
C GLU A 51 -4.45 -10.28 -14.85
N TYR A 52 -5.35 -9.44 -14.32
CA TYR A 52 -5.73 -8.16 -14.90
C TYR A 52 -5.09 -7.01 -14.13
N PHE A 53 -4.88 -5.88 -14.81
CA PHE A 53 -4.33 -4.66 -14.21
C PHE A 53 -2.99 -4.84 -13.50
N VAL A 54 -2.16 -5.82 -13.92
CA VAL A 54 -0.92 -6.25 -13.22
C VAL A 54 0.05 -5.11 -12.92
N GLN A 55 0.13 -4.12 -13.82
CA GLN A 55 0.99 -2.94 -13.67
C GLN A 55 0.32 -1.77 -12.92
N GLY A 56 -0.97 -1.91 -12.61
CA GLY A 56 -1.73 -0.94 -11.82
C GLY A 56 -1.18 -0.79 -10.41
N TYR A 57 -1.52 0.32 -9.78
CA TYR A 57 -1.10 0.60 -8.40
C TYR A 57 -1.62 -0.46 -7.45
N GLU A 58 -2.91 -0.78 -7.55
CA GLU A 58 -3.64 -1.71 -6.68
C GLU A 58 -3.08 -3.13 -6.80
N ALA A 59 -2.72 -3.57 -8.01
CA ALA A 59 -2.13 -4.89 -8.24
C ALA A 59 -0.76 -5.03 -7.58
N ARG A 60 0.10 -4.02 -7.77
CA ARG A 60 1.44 -3.97 -7.17
C ARG A 60 1.36 -3.82 -5.64
N PHE A 61 0.44 -3.02 -5.14
CA PHE A 61 0.16 -2.89 -3.70
C PHE A 61 -0.28 -4.22 -3.10
N ALA A 62 -1.25 -4.90 -3.71
CA ALA A 62 -1.73 -6.19 -3.25
C ALA A 62 -0.63 -7.25 -3.29
N THR A 63 0.24 -7.22 -4.31
CA THR A 63 1.42 -8.10 -4.40
C THR A 63 2.37 -7.86 -3.24
N ALA A 64 2.73 -6.61 -2.95
CA ALA A 64 3.58 -6.25 -1.82
C ALA A 64 2.96 -6.70 -0.47
N TYR A 65 1.64 -6.53 -0.32
CA TYR A 65 0.91 -6.99 0.86
C TYR A 65 0.95 -8.51 1.04
N GLN A 66 0.74 -9.30 -0.02
CA GLN A 66 0.81 -10.76 0.06
C GLN A 66 2.24 -11.26 0.36
N ILE A 67 3.25 -10.61 -0.20
CA ILE A 67 4.66 -10.89 0.10
C ILE A 67 4.94 -10.62 1.59
N ALA A 68 4.47 -9.49 2.14
CA ALA A 68 4.60 -9.18 3.57
C ALA A 68 3.89 -10.22 4.44
N LYS A 69 2.70 -10.67 4.04
CA LYS A 69 1.92 -11.68 4.77
C LYS A 69 2.65 -13.04 4.85
N LYS A 70 3.46 -13.37 3.84
CA LYS A 70 4.31 -14.56 3.80
C LYS A 70 5.61 -14.41 4.61
N GLY A 71 5.86 -13.27 5.24
CA GLY A 71 7.06 -13.01 6.05
C GLY A 71 8.27 -12.47 5.27
N HIS A 72 8.11 -12.26 3.96
CA HIS A 72 9.14 -11.68 3.08
C HIS A 72 9.20 -10.15 3.26
N PHE A 73 9.56 -9.71 4.46
CA PHE A 73 9.46 -8.31 4.89
C PHE A 73 10.37 -7.36 4.11
N LYS A 74 11.57 -7.83 3.72
CA LYS A 74 12.53 -7.04 2.96
C LYS A 74 12.01 -6.77 1.54
N GLU A 75 11.58 -7.82 0.84
CA GLU A 75 11.03 -7.69 -0.51
C GLU A 75 9.76 -6.82 -0.51
N ALA A 76 8.86 -7.04 0.45
CA ALA A 76 7.64 -6.24 0.57
C ALA A 76 7.95 -4.76 0.80
N THR A 77 8.88 -4.44 1.70
CA THR A 77 9.28 -3.05 1.98
C THR A 77 9.83 -2.35 0.74
N ILE A 78 10.62 -3.05 -0.10
CA ILE A 78 11.14 -2.49 -1.36
C ILE A 78 9.99 -2.14 -2.32
N LEU A 79 9.03 -3.04 -2.48
CA LEU A 79 7.87 -2.82 -3.34
C LEU A 79 7.01 -1.65 -2.84
N PHE A 80 6.75 -1.61 -1.53
CA PHE A 80 6.03 -0.51 -0.89
C PHE A 80 6.77 0.83 -1.05
N ASN A 81 8.09 0.89 -0.85
CA ASN A 81 8.86 2.12 -1.06
C ASN A 81 8.81 2.61 -2.51
N ASN A 82 8.70 1.72 -3.49
CA ASN A 82 8.50 2.12 -4.87
C ASN A 82 7.10 2.70 -5.08
N LEU A 83 6.07 2.09 -4.49
CA LEU A 83 4.69 2.61 -4.53
C LEU A 83 4.52 3.94 -3.79
N ALA A 84 5.31 4.22 -2.75
CA ALA A 84 5.27 5.49 -2.02
C ALA A 84 5.69 6.69 -2.89
N LYS A 85 6.45 6.46 -3.98
CA LYS A 85 6.90 7.50 -4.91
C LYS A 85 5.78 7.99 -5.84
N GLU A 86 4.69 7.24 -5.91
CA GLU A 86 3.54 7.50 -6.79
C GLU A 86 2.23 7.35 -6.01
N GLY A 87 1.11 7.56 -6.69
CA GLY A 87 -0.23 7.46 -6.08
C GLY A 87 -0.69 8.71 -5.33
N THR A 88 -1.94 8.66 -4.89
CA THR A 88 -2.59 9.70 -4.09
C THR A 88 -2.08 9.70 -2.65
N ASP A 89 -2.37 10.76 -1.90
CA ASP A 89 -1.98 10.83 -0.48
C ASP A 89 -2.62 9.70 0.33
N ASP A 90 -3.84 9.30 0.00
CA ASP A 90 -4.49 8.16 0.66
C ASP A 90 -3.80 6.83 0.34
N GLN A 91 -3.44 6.60 -0.92
CA GLN A 91 -2.68 5.44 -1.35
C GLN A 91 -1.30 5.38 -0.67
N LYS A 92 -0.58 6.50 -0.64
CA LYS A 92 0.71 6.61 0.07
C LYS A 92 0.53 6.39 1.57
N SER A 93 -0.53 6.92 2.17
CA SER A 93 -0.85 6.70 3.58
C SER A 93 -1.00 5.20 3.89
N ALA A 94 -1.72 4.46 3.05
CA ALA A 94 -1.86 3.01 3.16
C ALA A 94 -0.52 2.27 2.98
N VAL A 95 0.36 2.75 2.10
CA VAL A 95 1.71 2.20 1.93
C VAL A 95 2.52 2.36 3.22
N TYR A 96 2.58 3.56 3.79
CA TYR A 96 3.32 3.81 5.03
C TYR A 96 2.74 3.05 6.23
N TYR A 97 1.42 2.89 6.28
CA TYR A 97 0.79 2.01 7.28
C TYR A 97 1.29 0.57 7.19
N ASN A 98 1.39 0.02 5.98
CA ASN A 98 1.89 -1.34 5.77
C ASN A 98 3.38 -1.47 6.06
N ILE A 99 4.19 -0.47 5.71
CA ILE A 99 5.61 -0.41 6.11
C ILE A 99 5.73 -0.40 7.64
N GLY A 100 4.92 0.41 8.34
CA GLY A 100 4.88 0.43 9.80
C GLY A 100 4.52 -0.92 10.40
N ASN A 101 3.49 -1.58 9.85
CA ASN A 101 3.10 -2.92 10.26
C ASN A 101 4.20 -3.97 10.05
N ILE A 102 4.98 -3.87 8.96
CA ILE A 102 6.12 -4.75 8.70
C ILE A 102 7.18 -4.57 9.80
N TYR A 103 7.62 -3.34 10.06
CA TYR A 103 8.62 -3.05 11.09
C TYR A 103 8.15 -3.48 12.47
N PHE A 104 6.90 -3.19 12.82
CA PHE A 104 6.36 -3.51 14.13
C PHE A 104 6.22 -5.02 14.32
N LYS A 105 5.75 -5.77 13.33
CA LYS A 105 5.70 -7.25 13.43
C LYS A 105 7.09 -7.84 13.57
N ARG A 106 8.08 -7.32 12.82
CA ARG A 106 9.46 -7.80 12.92
C ARG A 106 10.07 -7.51 14.29
N SER A 107 9.82 -6.33 14.87
CA SER A 107 10.32 -6.02 16.21
C SER A 107 9.73 -6.95 17.27
N LEU A 108 8.44 -7.28 17.17
CA LEU A 108 7.79 -8.22 18.09
C LEU A 108 8.37 -9.65 17.96
N ILE A 109 8.60 -10.12 16.73
CA ILE A 109 9.24 -11.42 16.49
C ILE A 109 10.65 -11.44 17.10
N LEU A 110 11.41 -10.38 16.90
CA LEU A 110 12.79 -10.29 17.36
C LEU A 110 12.89 -10.18 18.89
N ASN A 111 12.08 -9.32 19.51
CA ASN A 111 12.03 -9.16 20.97
C ASN A 111 11.60 -10.45 21.69
N GLY A 112 10.77 -11.29 21.04
CA GLY A 112 10.41 -12.61 21.56
C GLY A 112 11.46 -13.70 21.38
N SER A 113 12.54 -13.45 20.63
CA SER A 113 13.50 -14.49 20.23
C SER A 113 14.69 -14.68 21.18
N SER A 114 15.08 -13.63 21.93
CA SER A 114 16.20 -13.68 22.86
C SER A 114 16.18 -12.49 23.84
N ASN A 115 16.75 -12.69 25.03
CA ASN A 115 16.91 -11.65 26.05
C ASN A 115 18.24 -10.86 25.94
N SER A 116 19.04 -11.11 24.90
CA SER A 116 20.32 -10.41 24.68
C SER A 116 20.11 -8.89 24.51
N PRO A 117 20.97 -8.03 25.11
CA PRO A 117 20.93 -6.58 24.90
C PRO A 117 20.92 -6.19 23.42
N THR A 118 21.75 -6.83 22.60
CA THR A 118 21.83 -6.56 21.15
C THR A 118 20.52 -6.81 20.41
N VAL A 119 19.77 -7.84 20.81
CA VAL A 119 18.47 -8.19 20.20
C VAL A 119 17.41 -7.18 20.62
N LYS A 120 17.50 -6.67 21.85
CA LYS A 120 16.62 -5.59 22.33
C LYS A 120 16.88 -4.29 21.58
N ASP A 121 18.13 -3.92 21.36
CA ASP A 121 18.50 -2.70 20.62
C ASP A 121 18.01 -2.77 19.17
N GLU A 122 18.15 -3.91 18.49
CA GLU A 122 17.61 -4.09 17.13
C GLU A 122 16.07 -4.06 17.12
N ALA A 123 15.42 -4.68 18.11
CA ALA A 123 13.96 -4.62 18.22
C ALA A 123 13.46 -3.20 18.46
N GLU A 124 14.15 -2.43 19.30
CA GLU A 124 13.83 -1.03 19.54
C GLU A 124 14.03 -0.19 18.28
N TYR A 125 15.14 -0.38 17.55
CA TYR A 125 15.35 0.28 16.25
C TYR A 125 14.17 0.04 15.30
N LEU A 126 13.73 -1.22 15.19
CA LEU A 126 12.59 -1.57 14.34
C LEU A 126 11.28 -0.92 14.83
N MET A 127 11.06 -0.80 16.14
CA MET A 127 9.92 -0.06 16.69
C MET A 127 9.99 1.44 16.34
N GLN A 128 11.18 2.06 16.37
CA GLN A 128 11.34 3.45 15.94
C GLN A 128 11.04 3.64 14.44
N GLN A 129 11.45 2.68 13.59
CA GLN A 129 11.10 2.70 12.16
C GLN A 129 9.59 2.57 11.93
N ALA A 130 8.92 1.71 12.71
CA ALA A 130 7.47 1.59 12.67
C ALA A 130 6.77 2.88 13.11
N LYS A 131 7.23 3.52 14.18
CA LYS A 131 6.72 4.83 14.65
C LYS A 131 6.75 5.86 13.52
N LYS A 132 7.90 6.06 12.89
CA LYS A 132 8.07 7.01 11.78
C LYS A 132 7.14 6.72 10.61
N ALA A 133 7.00 5.46 10.25
CA ALA A 133 6.11 5.06 9.16
C ALA A 133 4.63 5.35 9.50
N TYR A 134 4.18 5.08 10.72
CA TYR A 134 2.83 5.44 11.15
C TYR A 134 2.61 6.96 11.22
N GLU A 135 3.59 7.72 11.69
CA GLU A 135 3.52 9.19 11.69
C GLU A 135 3.41 9.72 10.26
N GLN A 136 4.23 9.24 9.33
CA GLN A 136 4.15 9.60 7.92
C GLN A 136 2.80 9.23 7.29
N SER A 137 2.25 8.06 7.64
CA SER A 137 0.91 7.65 7.21
C SER A 137 -0.16 8.65 7.67
N LEU A 138 -0.11 9.10 8.93
CA LEU A 138 -1.04 10.07 9.50
C LEU A 138 -0.83 11.50 8.99
N THR A 139 0.38 11.88 8.62
CA THR A 139 0.66 13.15 7.94
C THR A 139 -0.05 13.22 6.59
N LEU A 140 -0.08 12.10 5.85
CA LEU A 140 -0.74 12.01 4.55
C LEU A 140 -2.26 11.91 4.66
N ASN A 141 -2.76 11.08 5.58
CA ASN A 141 -4.18 10.99 5.89
C ASN A 141 -4.41 10.69 7.37
N ASN A 142 -4.91 11.69 8.09
CA ASN A 142 -5.16 11.60 9.53
C ASN A 142 -6.50 10.96 9.92
N GLN A 143 -7.31 10.50 8.95
CA GLN A 143 -8.62 9.88 9.20
C GLN A 143 -8.53 8.38 9.52
N HIS A 144 -7.39 7.75 9.23
CA HIS A 144 -7.18 6.31 9.43
C HIS A 144 -6.99 5.96 10.92
N TRP A 145 -8.07 5.47 11.54
CA TRP A 145 -8.11 5.17 12.98
C TRP A 145 -7.26 3.95 13.36
N ASP A 146 -7.16 2.97 12.46
CA ASP A 146 -6.30 1.79 12.59
C ASP A 146 -4.81 2.17 12.70
N VAL A 147 -4.36 3.19 11.96
CA VAL A 147 -2.99 3.72 12.07
C VAL A 147 -2.77 4.33 13.45
N LYS A 148 -3.71 5.15 13.93
CA LYS A 148 -3.62 5.76 15.28
C LYS A 148 -3.59 4.70 16.37
N HIS A 149 -4.44 3.69 16.26
CA HIS A 149 -4.50 2.58 17.21
C HIS A 149 -3.18 1.80 17.26
N ASN A 150 -2.60 1.49 16.09
CA ASN A 150 -1.32 0.77 16.03
C ASN A 150 -0.17 1.63 16.56
N LEU A 151 -0.16 2.93 16.25
CA LEU A 151 0.83 3.87 16.78
C LEU A 151 0.74 3.98 18.30
N ASP A 152 -0.47 4.15 18.86
CA ASP A 152 -0.68 4.20 20.31
C ASP A 152 -0.14 2.94 20.99
N ARG A 153 -0.50 1.74 20.49
CA ARG A 153 0.05 0.48 20.98
C ARG A 153 1.58 0.45 20.91
N LEU A 154 2.16 0.89 19.80
CA LEU A 154 3.61 0.92 19.64
C LEU A 154 4.28 1.84 20.66
N LEU A 155 3.72 3.02 20.91
CA LEU A 155 4.24 3.99 21.88
C LEU A 155 4.26 3.44 23.31
N THR A 156 3.31 2.55 23.68
CA THR A 156 3.32 1.88 24.99
C THR A 156 4.45 0.86 25.16
N MET A 157 5.05 0.40 24.05
CA MET A 157 6.12 -0.61 24.06
C MET A 157 7.51 -0.01 23.95
N LEU A 158 7.63 1.25 23.48
CA LEU A 158 8.91 1.93 23.41
C LEU A 158 9.44 2.22 24.83
N PRO A 159 10.75 2.03 25.07
CA PRO A 159 11.35 2.40 26.34
C PRO A 159 11.31 3.92 26.54
N LYS A 160 11.25 4.35 27.81
CA LYS A 160 11.29 5.77 28.17
C LYS A 160 12.62 6.42 27.78
N ASP A 161 13.70 5.66 27.89
CA ASP A 161 15.06 6.07 27.54
C ASP A 161 15.50 5.24 26.31
N PRO A 162 15.70 5.87 25.13
CA PRO A 162 16.10 5.16 23.93
C PRO A 162 17.50 4.55 24.04
N ALA A 163 17.75 3.44 23.35
CA ALA A 163 19.10 2.89 23.31
C ALA A 163 20.11 3.87 22.66
N PRO A 164 21.37 3.93 23.14
CA PRO A 164 22.36 4.85 22.61
C PRO A 164 22.63 4.63 21.12
N GLY A 165 22.58 5.70 20.31
CA GLY A 165 22.94 5.63 18.89
C GLY A 165 21.83 5.20 17.93
N ILE A 166 20.60 4.97 18.41
CA ILE A 166 19.41 4.77 17.56
C ILE A 166 18.96 6.14 17.01
N GLY A 167 19.75 6.67 16.07
CA GLY A 167 19.47 7.93 15.37
C GLY A 167 18.63 7.73 14.10
N ASP A 168 18.22 8.84 13.49
CA ASP A 168 17.34 8.90 12.32
C ASP A 168 18.00 8.38 11.02
N SER A 169 18.24 7.06 10.91
CA SER A 169 18.76 6.49 9.66
C SER A 169 17.66 6.48 8.60
N ASP A 170 17.83 7.29 7.53
CA ASP A 170 16.87 7.46 6.42
C ASP A 170 16.85 6.30 5.40
N SER A 171 17.54 5.19 5.66
CA SER A 171 17.57 4.01 4.79
C SER A 171 17.16 2.72 5.52
N PRO A 172 15.85 2.52 5.73
CA PRO A 172 15.32 1.39 6.49
C PRO A 172 15.61 0.01 5.86
N GLY A 173 15.86 -0.03 4.55
CA GLY A 173 16.13 -1.27 3.80
C GLY A 173 17.52 -1.89 4.03
N LEU A 174 18.49 -1.13 4.55
CA LEU A 174 19.86 -1.63 4.78
C LEU A 174 19.96 -2.48 6.05
N ILE A 175 19.25 -2.11 7.12
CA ILE A 175 19.24 -2.85 8.39
C ILE A 175 18.38 -4.12 8.32
N MET A 176 17.52 -4.25 7.30
CA MET A 176 16.68 -5.43 7.16
C MET A 176 17.42 -6.72 6.76
N GLY A 177 18.71 -6.67 6.37
CA GLY A 177 19.41 -7.84 5.82
C GLY A 177 20.86 -8.10 6.22
N ASN A 178 21.54 -7.25 6.98
CA ASN A 178 22.98 -7.43 7.19
C ASN A 178 23.45 -6.97 8.58
N ILE A 179 23.23 -7.79 9.61
CA ILE A 179 24.24 -7.90 10.69
C ILE A 179 25.24 -8.96 10.21
N PRO A 180 26.49 -8.61 9.84
CA PRO A 180 27.52 -9.58 9.55
C PRO A 180 27.78 -10.40 10.83
N VAL A 181 27.66 -11.73 10.72
CA VAL A 181 28.32 -12.63 11.67
C VAL A 181 29.83 -12.58 11.38
N GLY A 182 30.58 -11.92 12.27
CA GLY A 182 32.04 -11.96 12.27
C GLY A 182 32.72 -10.63 11.96
N LEU A 183 33.19 -9.97 13.02
CA LEU A 183 34.39 -9.14 12.98
C LEU A 183 35.59 -9.99 12.49
N PRO A 184 36.51 -9.47 11.67
CA PRO A 184 37.93 -9.69 11.91
C PRO A 184 38.43 -8.86 13.10
#